data_AF-A0A162RIL1-F1
#
_entry.id   AF-A0A162RIL1-F1
#
_cell.length_a   1.000
_cell.length_b   1.000
_cell.length_c   1.000
_cell.angle_alpha   90.00
_cell.angle_beta   90.00
_cell.angle_gamma   90.00
#
_symmetry.space_group_name_H-M   'P 1'
#
loop_
_entity.id
_entity.type
_entity.pdbx_description
1 polymer ?
#
loop_
_entity_poly.entity_id
_entity_poly.type
_entity_poly.pdbx_seq_one_letter_code
_entity_poly.pdbx_strand_id
1 'polypeptide(L)'
;MNNRDDDTLDELIESEIVSVNEEGLPVRTEEYSKAGGRRRNYSPEEVVAIVLPYVYQDITVSDRELERMSKLDRRTISKCRKSELFKTRLAELTNDKLLNLRCMALEQLEKMVKDKNLNANTRVKVIHEILSHSVSVAELAVSTGKEVKPIDINVLLKEIEDM
;
A
#
# COMPACT_ATOMS: atom_id res chain seq x y z
N MET A 1 4.52 -13.53 7.89
CA MET A 1 3.13 -13.85 7.49
C MET A 1 2.62 -12.57 6.84
N ASN A 2 2.39 -12.43 5.53
CA ASN A 2 2.13 -13.37 4.44
C ASN A 2 2.78 -12.82 3.14
N ASN A 3 3.59 -13.62 2.44
CA ASN A 3 4.04 -13.36 1.06
C ASN A 3 3.04 -13.93 0.03
N ARG A 4 1.76 -14.06 0.40
CA ARG A 4 0.77 -14.83 -0.36
C ARG A 4 0.39 -14.23 -1.72
N ASP A 5 0.74 -12.97 -1.96
CA ASP A 5 0.25 -12.23 -3.11
C ASP A 5 1.14 -12.45 -4.34
N ASP A 6 2.47 -12.53 -4.14
CA ASP A 6 3.40 -13.04 -5.16
C ASP A 6 3.10 -14.52 -5.42
N ASP A 7 2.93 -15.32 -4.36
CA ASP A 7 2.64 -16.76 -4.47
C ASP A 7 1.40 -17.03 -5.34
N THR A 8 0.30 -16.27 -5.17
CA THR A 8 -0.93 -16.50 -5.94
C THR A 8 -0.76 -16.07 -7.41
N LEU A 9 -0.06 -14.95 -7.66
CA LEU A 9 0.15 -14.49 -9.03
C LEU A 9 1.08 -15.43 -9.79
N ASP A 10 2.16 -15.87 -9.13
CA ASP A 10 3.12 -16.83 -9.67
C ASP A 10 2.44 -18.17 -9.94
N GLU A 11 1.61 -18.69 -9.02
CA GLU A 11 0.80 -19.90 -9.24
C GLU A 11 -0.12 -19.79 -10.48
N LEU A 12 -0.70 -18.61 -10.73
CA LEU A 12 -1.55 -18.37 -11.90
C LEU A 12 -0.75 -18.28 -13.20
N ILE A 13 0.46 -17.72 -13.15
CA ILE A 13 1.38 -17.66 -14.29
C ILE A 13 1.90 -19.07 -14.61
N GLU A 14 2.35 -19.83 -13.60
CA GLU A 14 2.79 -21.23 -13.73
C GLU A 14 1.69 -22.13 -14.31
N SER A 15 0.44 -21.83 -13.99
CA SER A 15 -0.74 -22.53 -14.52
C SER A 15 -1.21 -22.04 -15.90
N GLU A 16 -0.51 -21.08 -16.52
CA GLU A 16 -0.83 -20.44 -17.80
C GLU A 16 -2.23 -19.76 -17.82
N ILE A 17 -2.76 -19.41 -16.65
CA ILE A 17 -4.08 -18.80 -16.47
C ILE A 17 -4.05 -17.28 -16.74
N VAL A 18 -2.88 -16.67 -16.54
CA VAL A 18 -2.60 -15.25 -16.80
C VAL A 18 -1.26 -15.11 -17.53
N SER A 19 -1.14 -14.05 -18.32
CA SER A 19 0.07 -13.63 -19.02
C SER A 19 0.49 -12.26 -18.52
N VAL A 20 1.73 -11.87 -18.76
CA VAL A 20 2.24 -10.56 -18.37
C VAL A 20 2.29 -9.65 -19.60
N ASN A 21 1.79 -8.42 -19.49
CA ASN A 21 1.85 -7.44 -20.58
C ASN A 21 3.24 -6.77 -20.67
N GLU A 22 3.40 -5.86 -21.62
CA GLU A 22 4.65 -5.11 -21.83
C GLU A 22 5.09 -4.28 -20.61
N GLU A 23 4.16 -3.93 -19.72
CA GLU A 23 4.40 -3.15 -18.50
C GLU A 23 4.68 -4.03 -17.27
N GLY A 24 4.76 -5.34 -17.43
CA GLY A 24 4.98 -6.27 -16.32
C GLY A 24 3.73 -6.59 -15.52
N LEU A 25 2.53 -6.25 -16.02
CA LEU A 25 1.27 -6.42 -15.30
C LEU A 25 0.47 -7.62 -15.82
N PRO A 26 -0.25 -8.33 -14.94
CA PRO A 26 -1.02 -9.50 -15.34
C PRO A 26 -2.21 -9.15 -16.23
N VAL A 27 -2.44 -9.99 -17.22
CA VAL A 27 -3.52 -9.93 -18.19
C VAL A 27 -4.05 -11.33 -18.44
N ARG A 28 -5.37 -11.43 -18.62
CA ARG A 28 -6.07 -12.68 -18.92
C ARG A 28 -5.49 -13.41 -20.15
N THR A 29 -5.21 -14.71 -20.06
CA THR A 29 -4.87 -15.52 -21.25
C THR A 29 -6.10 -15.85 -22.11
N GLU A 30 -5.91 -15.88 -23.44
CA GLU A 30 -6.99 -16.16 -24.40
C GLU A 30 -7.39 -17.64 -24.46
N GLU A 31 -6.54 -18.57 -23.99
CA GLU A 31 -6.69 -20.02 -24.22
C GLU A 31 -7.94 -20.64 -23.59
N TYR A 32 -8.51 -20.04 -22.54
CA TYR A 32 -9.79 -20.48 -21.98
C TYR A 32 -11.04 -20.03 -22.79
N SER A 33 -10.85 -19.42 -23.96
CA SER A 33 -11.95 -18.88 -24.77
C SER A 33 -12.33 -19.71 -25.99
N LYS A 34 -11.55 -20.71 -26.42
CA LYS A 34 -11.81 -21.44 -27.68
C LYS A 34 -11.89 -22.95 -27.50
N ALA A 35 -13.12 -23.46 -27.74
CA ALA A 35 -13.51 -24.83 -28.09
C ALA A 35 -12.84 -25.99 -27.31
N GLY A 36 -13.45 -26.36 -26.17
CA GLY A 36 -13.24 -27.66 -25.52
C GLY A 36 -12.79 -27.60 -24.06
N GLY A 37 -12.09 -26.53 -23.66
CA GLY A 37 -11.78 -26.24 -22.27
C GLY A 37 -12.98 -25.59 -21.58
N ARG A 38 -13.42 -26.14 -20.44
CA ARG A 38 -14.47 -25.50 -19.62
C ARG A 38 -14.01 -24.08 -19.28
N ARG A 39 -14.81 -23.07 -19.63
CA ARG A 39 -14.64 -21.70 -19.12
C ARG A 39 -14.65 -21.76 -17.59
N ARG A 40 -13.48 -21.71 -16.95
CA ARG A 40 -13.40 -21.42 -15.53
C ARG A 40 -13.75 -19.93 -15.39
N ASN A 41 -14.79 -19.63 -14.63
CA ASN A 41 -15.00 -18.27 -14.17
C ASN A 41 -13.88 -17.97 -13.16
N TYR A 42 -13.20 -16.84 -13.32
CA TYR A 42 -12.19 -16.41 -12.34
C TYR A 42 -12.80 -16.35 -10.94
N SER A 43 -12.07 -16.86 -9.96
CA SER A 43 -12.40 -16.66 -8.55
C SER A 43 -12.26 -15.17 -8.19
N PRO A 44 -12.93 -14.71 -7.11
CA PRO A 44 -12.73 -13.35 -6.61
C PRO A 44 -11.25 -13.01 -6.37
N GLU A 45 -10.46 -13.96 -5.86
CA GLU A 45 -9.04 -13.81 -5.58
C GLU A 45 -8.23 -13.60 -6.87
N GLU A 46 -8.49 -14.39 -7.92
CA GLU A 46 -7.81 -14.25 -9.21
C GLU A 46 -8.13 -12.91 -9.88
N VAL A 47 -9.39 -12.46 -9.80
CA VAL A 47 -9.79 -11.14 -10.33
C VAL A 47 -9.08 -10.02 -9.56
N VAL A 48 -8.93 -10.14 -8.23
CA VAL A 48 -8.19 -9.17 -7.42
C VAL A 48 -6.72 -9.16 -7.83
N ALA A 49 -6.08 -10.32 -7.96
CA ALA A 49 -4.68 -10.43 -8.38
C ALA A 49 -4.40 -9.75 -9.74
N ILE A 50 -5.37 -9.82 -10.66
CA ILE A 50 -5.24 -9.16 -11.98
C ILE A 50 -5.50 -7.65 -11.88
N VAL A 51 -6.52 -7.20 -11.15
CA VAL A 51 -6.95 -5.79 -11.14
C VAL A 51 -6.13 -4.91 -10.19
N LEU A 52 -5.74 -5.46 -9.04
CA LEU A 52 -5.08 -4.72 -7.97
C LEU A 52 -3.78 -4.02 -8.41
N PRO A 53 -2.87 -4.66 -9.17
CA PRO A 53 -1.63 -4.02 -9.63
C PRO A 53 -1.87 -2.72 -10.42
N TYR A 54 -2.85 -2.71 -11.35
CA TYR A 54 -3.17 -1.52 -12.13
C TYR A 54 -3.71 -0.37 -11.27
N VAL A 55 -4.61 -0.70 -10.34
CA VAL A 55 -5.20 0.32 -9.44
C VAL A 55 -4.18 0.82 -8.43
N TYR A 56 -3.23 -0.03 -8.03
CA TYR A 56 -2.14 0.37 -7.14
C TYR A 56 -1.16 1.33 -7.83
N GLN A 57 -0.92 1.16 -9.14
CA GLN A 57 -0.13 2.11 -9.93
C GLN A 57 -0.85 3.45 -10.11
N ASP A 58 -2.15 3.43 -10.44
CA ASP A 58 -2.98 4.62 -10.55
C ASP A 58 -4.40 4.35 -10.00
N ILE A 59 -4.69 4.92 -8.83
CA ILE A 59 -6.00 4.74 -8.17
C ILE A 59 -7.15 5.39 -8.95
N THR A 60 -6.84 6.35 -9.82
CA THR A 60 -7.83 7.10 -10.62
C THR A 60 -8.22 6.38 -11.90
N VAL A 61 -7.55 5.26 -12.22
CA VAL A 61 -7.83 4.46 -13.41
C VAL A 61 -9.31 4.04 -13.48
N SER A 62 -9.89 4.25 -14.67
CA SER A 62 -11.31 3.94 -14.91
C SER A 62 -11.53 2.45 -15.16
N ASP A 63 -12.73 1.94 -14.86
CA ASP A 63 -13.07 0.53 -15.13
C ASP A 63 -13.00 0.19 -16.63
N ARG A 64 -13.19 1.19 -17.52
CA ARG A 64 -13.04 1.04 -18.98
C ARG A 64 -11.60 0.85 -19.39
N GLU A 65 -10.70 1.56 -18.73
CA GLU A 65 -9.27 1.45 -19.00
C GLU A 65 -8.74 0.12 -18.46
N LEU A 66 -9.14 -0.26 -17.25
CA LEU A 66 -8.84 -1.57 -16.67
C LEU A 66 -9.32 -2.73 -17.57
N GLU A 67 -10.51 -2.63 -18.16
CA GLU A 67 -11.03 -3.62 -19.11
C GLU A 67 -10.14 -3.75 -20.35
N ARG A 68 -9.63 -2.62 -20.89
CA ARG A 68 -8.72 -2.60 -22.03
C ARG A 68 -7.40 -3.29 -21.72
N MET A 69 -6.82 -3.00 -20.55
CA MET A 69 -5.53 -3.51 -20.11
C MET A 69 -5.60 -4.97 -19.67
N SER A 70 -6.51 -5.31 -18.77
CA SER A 70 -6.60 -6.64 -18.14
C SER A 70 -7.39 -7.68 -18.94
N LYS A 71 -8.15 -7.26 -19.97
CA LYS A 71 -9.09 -8.09 -20.74
C LYS A 71 -10.19 -8.75 -19.89
N LEU A 72 -10.43 -8.23 -18.69
CA LEU A 72 -11.57 -8.61 -17.85
C LEU A 72 -12.79 -7.77 -18.21
N ASP A 73 -13.97 -8.38 -18.10
CA ASP A 73 -15.23 -7.67 -18.30
C ASP A 73 -15.40 -6.55 -17.27
N ARG A 74 -15.88 -5.39 -17.72
CA ARG A 74 -16.06 -4.21 -16.86
C ARG A 74 -16.91 -4.48 -15.63
N ARG A 75 -17.95 -5.31 -15.71
CA ARG A 75 -18.83 -5.60 -14.55
C ARG A 75 -18.08 -6.40 -13.50
N THR A 76 -17.22 -7.32 -13.93
CA THR A 76 -16.34 -8.09 -13.04
C THR A 76 -15.35 -7.18 -12.32
N ILE A 77 -14.72 -6.25 -13.05
CA ILE A 77 -13.83 -5.23 -12.47
C ILE A 77 -14.57 -4.37 -11.45
N SER A 78 -15.74 -3.84 -11.82
CA SER A 78 -16.53 -2.97 -10.94
C SER A 78 -16.98 -3.68 -9.66
N LYS A 79 -17.34 -4.97 -9.77
CA LYS A 79 -17.68 -5.81 -8.61
C LYS A 79 -16.44 -6.07 -7.73
N CYS A 80 -15.29 -6.36 -8.34
CA CYS A 80 -14.03 -6.55 -7.65
C CYS A 80 -13.64 -5.31 -6.83
N ARG A 81 -13.59 -4.12 -7.45
CA ARG A 81 -13.20 -2.85 -6.78
C ARG A 81 -14.09 -2.50 -5.59
N LYS A 82 -15.34 -2.94 -5.60
CA LYS A 82 -16.31 -2.71 -4.50
C LYS A 82 -16.24 -3.77 -3.41
N SER A 83 -15.58 -4.90 -3.66
CA SER A 83 -15.48 -6.02 -2.70
C SER A 83 -14.58 -5.66 -1.51
N GLU A 84 -14.89 -6.23 -0.35
CA GLU A 84 -14.06 -6.06 0.85
C GLU A 84 -12.67 -6.68 0.66
N LEU A 85 -12.58 -7.83 -0.04
CA LEU A 85 -11.30 -8.46 -0.36
C LEU A 85 -10.36 -7.47 -1.07
N PHE A 86 -10.84 -6.81 -2.13
CA PHE A 86 -10.04 -5.84 -2.87
C PHE A 86 -9.62 -4.65 -2.00
N LYS A 87 -10.54 -4.08 -1.21
CA LYS A 87 -10.25 -2.94 -0.34
C LYS A 87 -9.20 -3.28 0.72
N THR A 88 -9.32 -4.45 1.35
CA THR A 88 -8.37 -4.93 2.35
C THR A 88 -6.98 -5.09 1.74
N ARG A 89 -6.88 -5.74 0.57
CA ARG A 89 -5.59 -5.92 -0.11
C ARG A 89 -4.97 -4.62 -0.58
N LEU A 90 -5.77 -3.70 -1.13
CA LEU A 90 -5.29 -2.37 -1.50
C LEU A 90 -4.79 -1.58 -0.28
N ALA A 91 -5.49 -1.67 0.85
CA ALA A 91 -5.07 -1.03 2.09
C ALA A 91 -3.75 -1.61 2.63
N GLU A 92 -3.59 -2.94 2.62
CA GLU A 92 -2.34 -3.62 3.00
C GLU A 92 -1.16 -3.09 2.17
N LEU A 93 -1.24 -3.15 0.84
CA LEU A 93 -0.17 -2.67 -0.06
C LEU A 93 0.12 -1.17 0.10
N THR A 94 -0.94 -0.36 0.23
CA THR A 94 -0.77 1.10 0.38
C THR A 94 -0.14 1.46 1.71
N ASN A 95 -0.46 0.72 2.79
CA ASN A 95 0.14 0.93 4.10
C ASN A 95 1.64 0.63 4.10
N ASP A 96 2.09 -0.42 3.42
CA ASP A 96 3.52 -0.74 3.30
C ASP A 96 4.30 0.38 2.59
N LYS A 97 3.75 0.90 1.48
CA LYS A 97 4.34 2.06 0.79
C LYS A 97 4.33 3.32 1.65
N LEU A 98 3.24 3.57 2.37
CA LEU A 98 3.16 4.70 3.30
C LEU A 98 4.16 4.55 4.45
N LEU A 99 4.42 3.34 4.93
CA LEU A 99 5.43 3.10 5.97
C LEU A 99 6.83 3.48 5.47
N ASN A 100 7.19 3.07 4.25
CA ASN A 100 8.46 3.49 3.64
C ASN A 100 8.56 5.01 3.46
N LEU A 101 7.50 5.66 2.97
CA LEU A 101 7.45 7.12 2.84
C LEU A 101 7.55 7.83 4.19
N ARG A 102 6.95 7.27 5.24
CA ARG A 102 7.06 7.80 6.62
C ARG A 102 8.49 7.72 7.13
N CYS A 103 9.19 6.60 6.92
CA CYS A 103 10.61 6.48 7.27
C CYS A 103 11.45 7.54 6.54
N MET A 104 11.25 7.70 5.24
CA MET A 104 11.95 8.73 4.45
C MET A 104 11.64 10.15 4.96
N ALA A 105 10.39 10.45 5.31
CA ALA A 105 9.99 11.74 5.85
C ALA A 105 10.67 12.01 7.20
N LEU A 106 10.72 11.02 8.10
CA LEU A 106 11.40 11.13 9.39
C LEU A 106 12.91 11.38 9.23
N GLU A 107 13.58 10.70 8.31
CA GLU A 107 15.00 10.96 8.01
C GLU A 107 15.25 12.39 7.52
N GLN A 108 14.34 12.95 6.72
CA GLN A 108 14.46 14.33 6.27
C GLN A 108 14.20 15.32 7.40
N LEU A 109 13.21 15.07 8.25
CA LEU A 109 12.94 15.88 9.43
C LEU A 109 14.15 15.86 10.39
N GLU A 110 14.79 14.70 10.60
CA GLU A 110 16.00 14.58 11.43
C GLU A 110 17.15 15.43 10.88
N LYS A 111 17.36 15.41 9.55
CA LYS A 111 18.35 16.28 8.89
C LYS A 111 18.05 17.76 9.11
N MET A 112 16.78 18.15 9.03
CA MET A 112 16.36 19.54 9.27
C MET A 112 16.59 19.98 10.73
N VAL A 113 16.37 19.11 11.72
CA VAL A 113 16.68 19.43 13.12
C VAL A 113 18.18 19.69 13.31
N LYS A 114 19.03 18.90 12.65
CA LYS A 114 20.50 19.02 12.72
C LYS A 114 21.05 20.20 11.91
N ASP A 115 20.26 20.80 11.03
CA ASP A 115 20.68 21.96 10.24
C ASP A 115 20.79 23.22 11.09
N LYS A 116 22.02 23.70 11.26
CA LYS A 116 22.34 24.90 12.04
C LYS A 116 21.82 26.20 11.42
N ASN A 117 21.51 26.19 10.12
CA ASN A 117 21.01 27.36 9.39
C ASN A 117 19.48 27.46 9.40
N LEU A 118 18.79 26.44 9.93
CA LEU A 118 17.33 26.44 10.02
C LEU A 118 16.87 27.46 11.07
N ASN A 119 15.84 28.23 10.75
CA ASN A 119 15.27 29.15 11.73
C ASN A 119 14.61 28.39 12.91
N ALA A 120 14.58 29.01 14.08
CA ALA A 120 14.05 28.40 15.31
C ALA A 120 12.58 27.96 15.19
N ASN A 121 11.72 28.76 14.57
CA ASN A 121 10.29 28.43 14.40
C ASN A 121 10.07 27.18 13.53
N THR A 122 10.83 27.05 12.45
CA THR A 122 10.80 25.86 11.59
C THR A 122 11.36 24.66 12.33
N ARG A 123 12.42 24.83 13.13
CA ARG A 123 12.99 23.75 13.94
C ARG A 123 11.98 23.23 14.97
N VAL A 124 11.28 24.11 15.66
CA VAL A 124 10.19 23.75 16.60
C VAL A 124 9.08 22.96 15.90
N LYS A 125 8.66 23.40 14.70
CA LYS A 125 7.65 22.67 13.91
C LYS A 125 8.12 21.27 13.50
N VAL A 126 9.37 21.14 13.06
CA VAL A 126 9.96 19.86 12.68
C VAL A 126 10.01 18.90 13.88
N ILE A 127 10.44 19.40 15.05
CA ILE A 127 10.48 18.61 16.28
C ILE A 127 9.06 18.19 16.70
N HIS A 128 8.10 19.12 16.66
CA HIS A 128 6.70 18.83 16.95
C HIS A 128 6.15 17.71 16.05
N GLU A 129 6.44 17.74 14.75
CA GLU A 129 6.00 16.72 13.80
C GLU A 129 6.60 15.34 14.12
N ILE A 130 7.89 15.28 14.46
CA ILE A 130 8.56 14.05 14.88
C ILE A 130 7.91 13.48 16.16
N LEU A 131 7.71 14.32 17.18
CA LEU A 131 7.11 13.90 18.45
C LEU A 131 5.65 13.45 18.29
N SER A 132 4.86 14.18 17.50
CA SER A 132 3.48 13.80 17.18
C SER A 132 3.44 12.42 16.52
N HIS A 133 4.36 12.15 15.57
CA HIS A 133 4.47 10.83 14.96
C HIS A 133 4.85 9.76 16.00
N SER A 134 5.78 10.03 16.92
CA SER A 134 6.16 9.07 17.97
C SER A 134 5.01 8.73 18.91
N VAL A 135 4.18 9.71 19.28
CA VAL A 135 2.97 9.48 20.10
C VAL A 135 1.97 8.61 19.36
N SER A 136 1.65 8.92 18.10
CA SER A 136 0.71 8.09 17.32
C SER A 136 1.18 6.65 17.18
N VAL A 137 2.50 6.42 17.03
CA VAL A 137 3.07 5.06 16.99
C VAL A 137 2.97 4.36 18.36
N ALA A 138 3.22 5.08 19.45
CA ALA A 138 3.09 4.55 20.80
C ALA A 138 1.63 4.18 21.12
N GLU A 139 0.67 5.04 20.77
CA GLU A 139 -0.77 4.78 20.92
C GLU A 139 -1.21 3.54 20.11
N LEU A 140 -0.73 3.42 18.87
CA LEU A 140 -0.96 2.23 18.05
C LEU A 140 -0.35 0.98 18.70
N ALA A 141 0.88 1.04 19.20
CA ALA A 141 1.53 -0.09 19.86
C ALA A 141 0.78 -0.53 21.12
N VAL A 142 0.31 0.42 21.94
CA VAL A 142 -0.53 0.17 23.12
C VAL A 142 -1.86 -0.48 22.71
N SER A 143 -2.51 0.00 21.64
CA SER A 143 -3.75 -0.60 21.10
C SER A 143 -3.58 -2.02 20.58
N THR A 144 -2.35 -2.40 20.19
CA THR A 144 -1.98 -3.77 19.78
C THR A 144 -1.47 -4.64 20.93
N GLY A 145 -1.59 -4.19 22.18
CA GLY A 145 -1.22 -4.96 23.38
C GLY A 145 0.29 -5.02 23.65
N LYS A 146 1.09 -4.15 23.04
CA LYS A 146 2.53 -4.02 23.34
C LYS A 146 2.74 -2.92 24.38
N GLU A 147 3.47 -3.22 25.45
CA GLU A 147 3.92 -2.20 26.40
C GLU A 147 4.89 -1.24 25.71
N VAL A 148 4.52 0.03 25.63
CA VAL A 148 5.40 1.13 25.23
C VAL A 148 5.44 2.13 26.37
N LYS A 149 6.64 2.57 26.77
CA LYS A 149 6.79 3.67 27.73
C LYS A 149 6.27 4.95 27.07
N PRO A 150 5.23 5.60 27.59
CA PRO A 150 4.77 6.87 27.04
C PRO A 150 5.88 7.91 27.14
N ILE A 151 6.10 8.64 26.05
CA ILE A 151 7.03 9.78 26.00
C ILE A 151 6.23 11.02 26.39
N ASP A 152 6.63 11.71 27.46
CA ASP A 152 6.01 12.99 27.86
C ASP A 152 6.57 14.14 27.01
N ILE A 153 5.75 14.63 26.09
CA ILE A 153 6.08 15.74 25.19
C ILE A 153 6.47 17.01 25.97
N ASN A 154 5.86 17.26 27.14
CA ASN A 154 6.11 18.50 27.90
C ASN A 154 7.52 18.53 28.52
N VAL A 155 8.04 17.36 28.90
CA VAL A 155 9.40 17.24 29.45
C VAL A 155 10.43 17.50 28.35
N LEU A 156 10.23 16.95 27.16
CA LEU A 156 11.14 17.14 26.02
C LEU A 156 11.11 18.58 25.47
N LEU A 157 9.94 19.21 25.40
CA LEU A 157 9.85 20.62 24.98
C LEU A 157 10.60 21.55 25.95
N LYS A 158 10.54 21.26 27.26
CA LYS A 158 11.27 22.02 28.28
C LYS A 158 12.79 21.85 28.17
N GLU A 159 13.27 20.63 27.90
CA GLU A 159 14.70 20.37 27.66
C GLU A 159 15.25 21.10 26.42
N ILE A 160 14.41 21.36 25.41
CA ILE A 160 14.78 22.11 24.19
C ILE A 160 14.77 23.62 24.44
N GLU A 161 13.89 24.14 25.29
CA GLU A 161 13.87 25.56 25.67
C GLU A 161 15.08 25.95 26.55
N ASP A 162 15.62 24.99 27.29
CA ASP A 162 16.81 25.17 28.14
C ASP A 162 18.16 24.98 27.39
N MET A 163 18.13 24.69 26.08
CA MET A 163 19.32 24.60 25.18
C MET A 163 19.62 25.91 24.44
#